data_AF-A0AAW0DV67-F1
#
_entry.id   AF-A0AAW0DV67-F1
#
_cell.length_a   1.000
_cell.length_b   1.000
_cell.length_c   1.000
_cell.angle_alpha   90.00
_cell.angle_beta   90.00
_cell.angle_gamma   90.00
#
_symmetry.space_group_name_H-M   'P 1'
#
loop_
_entity.id
_entity.type
_entity.pdbx_description
1 polymer ?
#
loop_
_entity_poly.entity_id
_entity_poly.type
_entity_poly.pdbx_seq_one_letter_code
_entity_poly.pdbx_strand_id
1 'polypeptide(L)'
;MRNIFKATASSHSSVNVVPLVAQWHSSRKFAFSPKISVDVDMVILDNCSPFDLAQLEMVSSFLRRPIRDHELHCYKTAYGYIARGSCPSVPPPPVIDARGNYSHRAYATFLFGGGPCTWCSKHTDEVPCSWLFCFRACSTACNKQLFSEANMFSDKNKQYDGHPFGKWLPRITQSLVPGESIFTYSSRAIKRANREQQQSYRVAGGRTVLNDLEFPRRNVEQLNEEYSKRARARPVLCGHGLEVERWQKPYLQERNAIAEVNSKYIKLLCQVEHKKLQGIMRCPTMAKLFNAFNRDLELITFTVWAQNRNIILTELKVMTHGILPAGTLARHNDKIRCSYCARLIAVQGMADHVVDKHRNESADDIPFIPAREEKHCPLCPESKRVYSKRGLKDHRLGKLTAQLRGIK
;
A
#
# COMPACT_ATOMS: atom_id res chain seq x y z
N MET A 1 30.40 -47.18 -33.89
CA MET A 1 29.59 -48.40 -34.11
C MET A 1 28.39 -48.37 -33.18
N ARG A 2 27.26 -48.90 -33.66
CA ARG A 2 25.94 -48.86 -33.06
C ARG A 2 25.84 -49.62 -31.73
N ASN A 3 24.70 -49.36 -31.06
CA ASN A 3 23.94 -50.21 -30.11
C ASN A 3 24.25 -50.01 -28.62
N ILE A 4 23.32 -50.08 -27.67
CA ILE A 4 21.86 -50.26 -27.61
C ILE A 4 21.45 -49.91 -26.15
N PHE A 5 20.23 -49.41 -25.98
CA PHE A 5 19.51 -49.24 -24.71
C PHE A 5 19.61 -50.41 -23.71
N LYS A 6 19.71 -50.10 -22.42
CA LYS A 6 18.94 -50.81 -21.36
C LYS A 6 18.63 -49.85 -20.21
N ALA A 7 17.35 -49.52 -20.08
CA ALA A 7 16.77 -48.92 -18.89
C ALA A 7 16.52 -50.00 -17.84
N THR A 8 16.70 -49.68 -16.55
CA THR A 8 15.89 -50.26 -15.47
C THR A 8 15.52 -49.18 -14.45
N ALA A 9 14.22 -49.17 -14.14
CA ALA A 9 13.49 -48.56 -13.03
C ALA A 9 14.15 -48.88 -11.67
N SER A 10 13.85 -48.30 -10.51
CA SER A 10 12.98 -47.22 -10.03
C SER A 10 13.34 -47.04 -8.56
N SER A 11 13.46 -45.81 -8.07
CA SER A 11 13.08 -45.50 -6.69
C SER A 11 12.72 -44.02 -6.63
N HIS A 12 11.42 -43.76 -6.82
CA HIS A 12 10.85 -42.44 -6.55
C HIS A 12 10.84 -42.22 -5.04
N SER A 13 11.87 -41.56 -4.51
CA SER A 13 11.72 -40.79 -3.28
C SER A 13 10.87 -39.57 -3.62
N SER A 14 9.66 -39.51 -3.08
CA SER A 14 8.75 -38.37 -3.15
C SER A 14 9.43 -37.13 -2.57
N VAL A 15 9.97 -36.27 -3.44
CA VAL A 15 10.41 -34.93 -3.05
C VAL A 15 9.15 -34.08 -2.89
N ASN A 16 8.74 -33.86 -1.64
CA ASN A 16 7.72 -32.87 -1.29
C ASN A 16 8.27 -31.46 -1.62
N VAL A 17 8.02 -31.01 -2.84
CA VAL A 17 8.27 -29.62 -3.25
C VAL A 17 7.03 -28.81 -2.87
N VAL A 18 7.10 -28.18 -1.68
CA VAL A 18 6.10 -27.22 -1.22
C VAL A 18 6.21 -25.94 -2.08
N PRO A 19 5.10 -25.34 -2.56
CA PRO A 19 5.14 -24.13 -3.37
C PRO A 19 5.63 -22.93 -2.56
N LEU A 20 6.70 -22.29 -3.01
CA LEU A 20 7.45 -21.25 -2.29
C LEU A 20 6.76 -19.87 -2.19
N VAL A 21 5.46 -19.76 -2.45
CA VAL A 21 4.79 -18.44 -2.64
C VAL A 21 3.60 -18.19 -1.68
N ALA A 22 3.29 -19.10 -0.75
CA ALA A 22 2.15 -18.88 0.16
C ALA A 22 2.35 -19.26 1.65
N GLN A 23 3.58 -19.54 2.09
CA GLN A 23 3.90 -19.69 3.52
C GLN A 23 4.79 -18.54 4.01
N TRP A 24 4.22 -17.33 4.03
CA TRP A 24 4.66 -16.25 4.91
C TRP A 24 3.76 -16.16 6.15
N HIS A 25 3.23 -17.31 6.60
CA HIS A 25 2.55 -17.43 7.90
C HIS A 25 3.55 -17.83 9.00
N SER A 26 4.02 -16.79 9.71
CA SER A 26 4.20 -16.72 11.17
C SER A 26 4.99 -17.78 11.96
N SER A 27 5.99 -18.47 11.41
CA SER A 27 6.73 -19.48 12.22
C SER A 27 8.26 -19.52 12.08
N ARG A 28 8.88 -18.80 11.16
CA ARG A 28 10.32 -18.51 11.29
C ARG A 28 10.47 -17.24 12.10
N LYS A 29 10.57 -17.39 13.41
CA LYS A 29 11.27 -16.38 14.24
C LYS A 29 12.64 -16.21 13.59
N PHE A 30 12.86 -15.10 12.88
CA PHE A 30 14.22 -14.60 12.69
C PHE A 30 14.72 -14.29 14.09
N ALA A 31 15.22 -15.32 14.77
CA ALA A 31 15.88 -15.19 16.05
C ALA A 31 17.25 -14.63 15.71
N PHE A 32 17.35 -13.31 15.61
CA PHE A 32 18.56 -12.68 16.07
C PHE A 32 18.81 -13.26 17.46
N SER A 33 19.94 -13.94 17.62
CA SER A 33 20.35 -14.52 18.89
C SER A 33 20.14 -13.46 19.98
N PRO A 34 19.62 -13.79 21.18
CA PRO A 34 19.48 -12.85 22.29
C PRO A 34 20.82 -12.26 22.81
N LYS A 35 21.90 -12.40 22.03
CA LYS A 35 23.27 -11.95 22.29
C LYS A 35 23.74 -10.84 21.34
N ILE A 36 22.87 -10.22 20.56
CA ILE A 36 23.27 -9.03 19.82
C ILE A 36 23.27 -7.86 20.79
N SER A 37 24.41 -7.16 20.90
CA SER A 37 24.51 -5.95 21.74
C SER A 37 23.56 -4.89 21.20
N VAL A 38 22.98 -4.09 22.09
CA VAL A 38 22.21 -2.90 21.74
C VAL A 38 23.01 -2.00 20.78
N ASP A 39 24.33 -1.94 20.93
CA ASP A 39 25.19 -1.13 20.05
C ASP A 39 25.14 -1.61 18.59
N VAL A 40 25.07 -2.92 18.36
CA VAL A 40 24.99 -3.49 17.01
C VAL A 40 23.62 -3.22 16.41
N ASP A 41 22.55 -3.34 17.20
CA ASP A 41 21.20 -2.98 16.75
C ASP A 41 21.15 -1.49 16.38
N MET A 42 21.72 -0.60 17.19
CA MET A 42 21.76 0.84 16.90
C MET A 42 22.56 1.14 15.64
N VAL A 43 23.72 0.51 15.43
CA VAL A 43 24.49 0.67 14.18
C VAL A 43 23.67 0.22 12.96
N ILE A 44 22.91 -0.87 13.05
CA ILE A 44 22.04 -1.31 11.95
C ILE A 44 20.92 -0.30 11.71
N LEU A 45 20.27 0.18 12.78
CA LEU A 45 19.15 1.13 12.71
C LEU A 45 19.60 2.49 12.19
N ASP A 46 20.81 2.93 12.51
CA ASP A 46 21.38 4.17 11.98
C ASP A 46 21.56 4.10 10.46
N ASN A 47 21.85 2.93 9.91
CA ASN A 47 21.97 2.76 8.45
C ASN A 47 20.61 2.59 7.74
N CYS A 48 19.49 2.67 8.44
CA CYS A 48 18.17 2.53 7.84
C CYS A 48 17.62 3.89 7.36
N SER A 49 16.94 3.88 6.21
CA SER A 49 16.14 5.03 5.80
C SER A 49 14.95 5.22 6.77
N PRO A 50 14.32 6.41 6.81
CA PRO A 50 13.14 6.62 7.65
C PRO A 50 12.00 5.66 7.32
N PHE A 51 11.83 5.29 6.04
CA PHE A 51 10.80 4.34 5.67
C PHE A 51 11.15 2.93 6.11
N ASP A 52 12.41 2.51 6.01
CA ASP A 52 12.83 1.19 6.45
C ASP A 52 12.66 1.06 7.96
N LEU A 53 13.01 2.09 8.75
CA LEU A 53 12.69 2.14 10.18
C LEU A 53 11.19 1.97 10.45
N ALA A 54 10.35 2.70 9.71
CA ALA A 54 8.90 2.58 9.84
C ALA A 54 8.42 1.16 9.52
N GLN A 55 8.95 0.53 8.46
CA GLN A 55 8.61 -0.85 8.09
C GLN A 55 9.08 -1.85 9.16
N LEU A 56 10.33 -1.75 9.62
CA LEU A 56 10.89 -2.59 10.67
C LEU A 56 10.07 -2.51 11.95
N GLU A 57 9.65 -1.31 12.36
CA GLU A 57 8.76 -1.15 13.51
C GLU A 57 7.40 -1.86 13.30
N MET A 58 6.87 -1.88 12.06
CA MET A 58 5.61 -2.59 11.77
C MET A 58 5.79 -4.10 11.79
N VAL A 59 6.84 -4.61 11.14
CA VAL A 59 6.95 -6.05 10.81
C VAL A 59 7.79 -6.85 11.81
N SER A 60 8.70 -6.21 12.54
CA SER A 60 9.61 -6.87 13.48
C SER A 60 9.23 -6.51 14.92
N SER A 61 8.69 -7.47 15.67
CA SER A 61 8.47 -7.28 17.11
C SER A 61 9.78 -7.09 17.88
N PHE A 62 10.87 -7.69 17.39
CA PHE A 62 12.20 -7.59 17.98
C PHE A 62 12.76 -6.16 17.85
N LEU A 63 12.79 -5.61 16.64
CA LEU A 63 13.33 -4.27 16.38
C LEU A 63 12.36 -3.15 16.78
N ARG A 64 11.06 -3.45 16.90
CA ARG A 64 10.05 -2.47 17.34
C ARG A 64 10.40 -1.86 18.69
N ARG A 65 10.88 -2.66 19.65
CA ARG A 65 11.20 -2.17 20.99
C ARG A 65 12.38 -1.17 20.98
N PRO A 66 13.58 -1.51 20.47
CA PRO A 66 14.69 -0.56 20.43
C PRO A 66 14.36 0.68 19.60
N ILE A 67 13.62 0.55 18.49
CA ILE A 67 13.15 1.71 17.71
C ILE A 67 12.26 2.62 18.55
N ARG A 68 11.38 2.09 19.41
CA ARG A 68 10.51 2.90 20.27
C ARG A 68 11.24 3.50 21.47
N ASP A 69 12.10 2.71 22.10
CA ASP A 69 12.89 3.14 23.26
C ASP A 69 13.89 4.25 22.85
N HIS A 70 14.30 4.30 21.58
CA HIS A 70 15.20 5.30 21.01
C HIS A 70 14.59 6.08 19.81
N GLU A 71 13.26 6.26 19.76
CA GLU A 71 12.53 6.79 18.58
C GLU A 71 13.12 8.10 18.05
N LEU A 72 13.35 9.06 18.95
CA LEU A 72 13.87 10.36 18.58
C LEU A 72 15.27 10.26 17.96
N HIS A 73 16.13 9.37 18.47
CA HIS A 73 17.48 9.20 17.94
C HIS A 73 17.43 8.55 16.56
N CYS A 74 16.81 7.36 16.45
CA CYS A 74 16.78 6.59 15.20
C CYS A 74 16.20 7.42 14.04
N TYR A 75 15.05 8.08 14.26
CA TYR A 75 14.43 8.87 13.20
C TYR A 75 15.14 10.18 12.90
N LYS A 76 15.70 10.86 13.91
CA LYS A 76 16.50 12.08 13.66
C LYS A 76 17.72 11.76 12.81
N THR A 77 18.42 10.67 13.14
CA THR A 77 19.56 10.16 12.36
C THR A 77 19.12 9.82 10.93
N ALA A 78 18.06 9.04 10.77
CA ALA A 78 17.55 8.64 9.45
C ALA A 78 17.07 9.83 8.58
N TYR A 79 16.41 10.83 9.17
CA TYR A 79 16.03 12.06 8.46
C TYR A 79 17.24 12.92 8.07
N GLY A 80 18.31 12.87 8.88
CA GLY A 80 19.59 13.48 8.58
C GLY A 80 20.27 12.84 7.37
N TYR A 81 20.20 11.53 7.20
CA TYR A 81 20.85 10.82 6.09
C TYR A 81 20.24 11.10 4.71
N ILE A 82 18.98 11.55 4.65
CA ILE A 82 18.34 12.04 3.42
C ILE A 82 18.82 13.46 3.04
N ALA A 83 19.74 14.06 3.80
CA ALA A 83 20.47 15.25 3.35
C ALA A 83 21.63 14.84 2.44
N ARG A 84 21.42 14.88 1.12
CA ARG A 84 22.45 14.57 0.11
C ARG A 84 22.41 15.57 -1.04
N GLY A 85 23.59 15.93 -1.54
CA GLY A 85 23.73 16.87 -2.64
C GLY A 85 23.05 18.20 -2.32
N SER A 86 22.02 18.52 -3.08
CA SER A 86 21.21 19.74 -2.90
C SER A 86 20.01 19.57 -1.97
N CYS A 87 19.70 18.34 -1.55
CA CYS A 87 18.56 18.03 -0.69
C CYS A 87 18.88 18.34 0.78
N PRO A 88 18.13 19.23 1.46
CA PRO A 88 18.28 19.45 2.88
C PRO A 88 17.71 18.27 3.70
N SER A 89 18.00 18.24 5.00
CA SER A 89 17.42 17.25 5.92
C SER A 89 15.89 17.31 5.92
N VAL A 90 15.26 16.16 6.14
CA VAL A 90 13.79 16.07 6.22
C VAL A 90 13.31 16.85 7.45
N PRO A 91 12.29 17.73 7.32
CA PRO A 91 11.67 18.37 8.48
C PRO A 91 11.16 17.30 9.47
N PRO A 92 11.44 17.42 10.78
CA PRO A 92 10.94 16.46 11.76
C PRO A 92 9.41 16.54 11.88
N PRO A 93 8.70 15.46 12.24
CA PRO A 93 7.25 15.52 12.41
C PRO A 93 6.85 16.59 13.45
N PRO A 94 5.71 17.29 13.25
CA PRO A 94 5.27 18.31 14.19
C PRO A 94 4.75 17.66 15.47
N VAL A 95 5.16 18.18 16.62
CA VAL A 95 4.66 17.75 17.94
C VAL A 95 3.39 18.53 18.25
N ILE A 96 2.23 17.85 18.21
CA ILE A 96 0.92 18.46 18.49
C ILE A 96 0.06 17.57 19.38
N ASP A 97 -0.78 18.20 20.21
CA ASP A 97 -1.67 17.50 21.15
C ASP A 97 -2.93 16.91 20.50
N ALA A 98 -3.33 17.42 19.33
CA ALA A 98 -4.51 16.93 18.63
C ALA A 98 -4.24 15.51 18.11
N ARG A 99 -5.26 14.62 18.14
CA ARG A 99 -5.17 13.18 17.79
C ARG A 99 -4.82 12.88 16.32
N GLY A 100 -4.15 13.77 15.60
CA GLY A 100 -3.50 13.44 14.35
C GLY A 100 -2.28 12.57 14.66
N ASN A 101 -2.27 11.33 14.18
CA ASN A 101 -1.10 10.45 14.30
C ASN A 101 0.06 11.01 13.46
N TYR A 102 0.85 11.91 14.05
CA TYR A 102 2.10 12.43 13.50
C TYR A 102 3.32 11.77 14.14
N SER A 103 3.19 10.51 14.61
CA SER A 103 4.35 9.76 15.06
C SER A 103 5.40 9.68 13.94
N HIS A 104 6.68 9.51 14.31
CA HIS A 104 7.76 9.44 13.33
C HIS A 104 7.51 8.37 12.28
N ARG A 105 6.98 7.21 12.69
CA ARG A 105 6.54 6.16 11.78
C ARG A 105 5.46 6.58 10.80
N ALA A 106 4.37 7.19 11.29
CA ALA A 106 3.27 7.62 10.44
C ALA A 106 3.74 8.68 9.43
N TYR A 107 4.58 9.61 9.90
CA TYR A 107 5.19 10.65 9.09
C TYR A 107 6.13 10.08 8.01
N ALA A 108 7.05 9.19 8.38
CA ALA A 108 7.96 8.53 7.43
C ALA A 108 7.19 7.70 6.38
N THR A 109 6.17 6.95 6.80
CA THR A 109 5.29 6.21 5.88
C THR A 109 4.56 7.17 4.94
N PHE A 110 4.09 8.31 5.44
CA PHE A 110 3.40 9.30 4.64
C PHE A 110 4.31 10.07 3.67
N LEU A 111 5.58 10.27 3.98
CA LEU A 111 6.49 10.89 3.01
C LEU A 111 7.01 9.89 1.97
N PHE A 112 7.46 8.72 2.44
CA PHE A 112 8.32 7.83 1.66
C PHE A 112 7.67 6.49 1.28
N GLY A 113 6.58 6.11 1.96
CA GLY A 113 5.98 4.78 1.81
C GLY A 113 4.96 4.60 0.70
N GLY A 114 4.71 5.65 -0.08
CA GLY A 114 3.61 5.66 -1.04
C GLY A 114 2.23 5.54 -0.38
N GLY A 115 1.24 5.14 -1.17
CA GLY A 115 -0.11 4.90 -0.70
C GLY A 115 -1.16 5.07 -1.80
N PRO A 116 -2.45 4.98 -1.46
CA PRO A 116 -3.52 5.16 -2.43
C PRO A 116 -3.59 6.61 -2.91
N CYS A 117 -3.71 6.78 -4.23
CA CYS A 117 -4.06 8.04 -4.87
C CYS A 117 -5.39 8.54 -4.29
N THR A 118 -5.43 9.78 -3.83
CA THR A 118 -6.61 10.37 -3.19
C THR A 118 -7.80 10.47 -4.14
N TRP A 119 -7.54 10.54 -5.45
CA TRP A 119 -8.57 10.61 -6.49
C TRP A 119 -9.05 9.24 -6.96
N CYS A 120 -8.15 8.39 -7.47
CA CYS A 120 -8.53 7.14 -8.14
C CYS A 120 -8.24 5.88 -7.31
N SER A 121 -7.75 6.02 -6.08
CA SER A 121 -7.38 4.94 -5.15
C SER A 121 -6.29 3.97 -5.63
N LYS A 122 -5.72 4.15 -6.83
CA LYS A 122 -4.56 3.37 -7.30
C LYS A 122 -3.37 3.63 -6.40
N HIS A 123 -2.62 2.59 -6.04
CA HIS A 123 -1.37 2.74 -5.31
C HIS A 123 -0.37 3.58 -6.11
N THR A 124 0.35 4.47 -5.42
CA THR A 124 1.41 5.30 -5.97
C THR A 124 2.56 5.39 -4.98
N ASP A 125 3.79 5.35 -5.50
CA ASP A 125 5.01 5.59 -4.72
C ASP A 125 5.45 7.07 -4.82
N GLU A 126 4.63 7.91 -5.45
CA GLU A 126 4.88 9.35 -5.52
C GLU A 126 4.71 10.02 -4.16
N VAL A 127 5.58 11.00 -3.89
CA VAL A 127 5.53 11.87 -2.71
C VAL A 127 4.18 12.61 -2.69
N PRO A 128 3.61 12.92 -1.51
CA PRO A 128 2.35 13.65 -1.44
C PRO A 128 2.42 14.99 -2.18
N CYS A 129 1.40 15.32 -2.97
CA CYS A 129 1.35 16.60 -3.68
C CYS A 129 0.84 17.75 -2.79
N SER A 130 0.23 17.42 -1.65
CA SER A 130 0.01 18.37 -0.56
C SER A 130 0.11 17.63 0.77
N TRP A 131 1.03 18.06 1.61
CA TRP A 131 1.16 17.54 2.97
C TRP A 131 -0.07 17.92 3.80
N LEU A 132 -0.46 19.20 3.73
CA LEU A 132 -1.53 19.77 4.53
C LEU A 132 -2.89 19.08 4.32
N PHE A 133 -3.20 18.69 3.08
CA PHE A 133 -4.43 17.98 2.75
C PHE A 133 -4.25 16.45 2.70
N CYS A 134 -3.04 15.95 2.96
CA CYS A 134 -2.68 14.54 2.82
C CYS A 134 -2.99 13.97 1.43
N PHE A 135 -2.78 14.76 0.38
CA PHE A 135 -3.10 14.38 -0.99
C PHE A 135 -1.95 13.65 -1.66
N ARG A 136 -2.28 12.53 -2.32
CA ARG A 136 -1.38 11.82 -3.24
C ARG A 136 -2.04 11.70 -4.60
N ALA A 137 -1.25 11.91 -5.66
CA ALA A 137 -1.67 11.69 -7.03
C ALA A 137 -0.78 10.63 -7.69
N CYS A 138 -1.39 9.69 -8.42
CA CYS A 138 -0.63 8.71 -9.21
C CYS A 138 -0.31 9.21 -10.63
N SER A 139 -0.79 10.39 -11.01
CA SER A 139 -0.56 10.99 -12.32
C SER A 139 -0.85 12.48 -12.31
N THR A 140 -0.32 13.21 -13.29
CA THR A 140 -0.63 14.64 -13.51
C THR A 140 -2.12 14.88 -13.68
N ALA A 141 -2.85 13.97 -14.34
CA ALA A 141 -4.29 14.06 -14.49
C ALA A 141 -5.02 13.96 -13.14
N CYS A 142 -4.64 13.01 -12.28
CA CYS A 142 -5.20 12.91 -10.92
C CYS A 142 -4.85 14.15 -10.10
N ASN A 143 -3.64 14.68 -10.24
CA ASN A 143 -3.21 15.89 -9.55
C ASN A 143 -4.09 17.09 -9.94
N LYS A 144 -4.31 17.31 -11.24
CA LYS A 144 -5.21 18.36 -11.74
C LYS A 144 -6.64 18.21 -11.20
N GLN A 145 -7.14 16.98 -11.10
CA GLN A 145 -8.47 16.73 -10.54
C GLN A 145 -8.53 17.02 -9.03
N LEU A 146 -7.51 16.67 -8.26
CA LEU A 146 -7.48 16.95 -6.82
C LEU A 146 -7.55 18.44 -6.50
N PHE A 147 -6.90 19.27 -7.31
CA PHE A 147 -6.87 20.73 -7.15
C PHE A 147 -7.88 21.47 -8.03
N SER A 148 -8.88 20.78 -8.60
CA SER A 148 -9.95 21.43 -9.37
C SER A 148 -10.94 22.15 -8.45
N GLU A 149 -11.68 23.12 -8.99
CA GLU A 149 -12.72 23.86 -8.27
C GLU A 149 -13.83 22.97 -7.71
N ALA A 150 -14.03 21.77 -8.27
CA ALA A 150 -15.00 20.80 -7.74
C ALA A 150 -14.54 20.18 -6.41
N ASN A 151 -13.21 20.06 -6.20
CA ASN A 151 -12.63 19.38 -5.04
C ASN A 151 -12.00 20.34 -4.02
N MET A 152 -11.71 21.56 -4.44
CA MET A 152 -11.18 22.63 -3.61
C MET A 152 -12.22 23.73 -3.45
N PHE A 153 -12.45 24.17 -2.22
CA PHE A 153 -13.35 25.27 -1.93
C PHE A 153 -12.56 26.53 -1.57
N SER A 154 -12.73 27.59 -2.36
CA SER A 154 -12.12 28.89 -2.12
C SER A 154 -13.09 29.81 -1.38
N ASP A 155 -12.82 30.03 -0.10
CA ASP A 155 -13.60 30.88 0.78
C ASP A 155 -13.14 32.35 0.69
N LYS A 156 -13.66 33.07 -0.31
CA LYS A 156 -13.37 34.49 -0.51
C LYS A 156 -14.07 35.38 0.53
N ASN A 157 -15.26 34.99 0.96
CA ASN A 157 -16.12 35.77 1.86
C ASN A 157 -15.90 35.42 3.34
N LYS A 158 -14.90 34.58 3.65
CA LYS A 158 -14.60 34.09 5.00
C LYS A 158 -15.83 33.48 5.69
N GLN A 159 -16.71 32.83 4.93
CA GLN A 159 -17.97 32.29 5.44
C GLN A 159 -17.75 31.27 6.56
N TYR A 160 -16.59 30.59 6.56
CA TYR A 160 -16.27 29.60 7.57
C TYR A 160 -15.54 30.16 8.79
N ASP A 161 -15.11 31.44 8.81
CA ASP A 161 -14.42 31.99 9.98
C ASP A 161 -15.32 32.03 11.23
N GLY A 162 -16.63 32.17 11.05
CA GLY A 162 -17.64 32.04 12.11
C GLY A 162 -18.06 30.60 12.43
N HIS A 163 -17.69 29.63 11.59
CA HIS A 163 -18.11 28.24 11.75
C HIS A 163 -17.20 27.48 12.74
N PRO A 164 -17.73 26.57 13.59
CA PRO A 164 -16.93 25.79 14.54
C PRO A 164 -15.71 25.09 13.95
N PHE A 165 -15.76 24.72 12.67
CA PHE A 165 -14.66 24.06 11.99
C PHE A 165 -13.74 24.93 11.13
N GLY A 166 -14.12 26.17 10.79
CA GLY A 166 -13.20 27.03 10.02
C GLY A 166 -11.96 27.42 10.83
N LYS A 167 -12.07 27.43 12.16
CA LYS A 167 -10.95 27.69 13.09
C LYS A 167 -9.91 26.57 13.14
N TRP A 168 -10.25 25.34 12.77
CA TRP A 168 -9.34 24.20 12.91
C TRP A 168 -9.12 23.38 11.63
N LEU A 169 -9.99 23.49 10.62
CA LEU A 169 -9.77 22.81 9.35
C LEU A 169 -8.45 23.28 8.70
N PRO A 170 -7.60 22.34 8.23
CA PRO A 170 -6.44 22.69 7.42
C PRO A 170 -6.85 23.51 6.21
N ARG A 171 -6.14 24.61 5.95
CA ARG A 171 -6.41 25.53 4.85
C ARG A 171 -5.13 26.16 4.31
N ILE A 172 -5.10 26.40 3.01
CA ILE A 172 -4.07 27.23 2.37
C ILE A 172 -4.54 28.67 2.44
N THR A 173 -3.64 29.57 2.83
CA THR A 173 -3.89 31.02 2.84
C THR A 173 -3.18 31.63 1.63
N GLN A 174 -3.93 32.31 0.76
CA GLN A 174 -3.38 33.04 -0.38
C GLN A 174 -3.69 34.52 -0.21
N SER A 175 -2.66 35.38 -0.24
CA SER A 175 -2.85 36.83 -0.26
C SER A 175 -3.21 37.27 -1.67
N LEU A 176 -4.37 37.92 -1.85
CA LEU A 176 -4.74 38.53 -3.14
C LEU A 176 -4.09 39.91 -3.27
N VAL A 177 -4.27 40.72 -2.23
CA VAL A 177 -3.71 42.05 -2.04
C VAL A 177 -3.31 42.21 -0.57
N PRO A 178 -2.48 43.20 -0.21
CA PRO A 178 -2.17 43.46 1.19
C PRO A 178 -3.45 43.61 2.04
N GLY A 179 -3.59 42.78 3.08
CA GLY A 179 -4.77 42.78 3.96
C GLY A 179 -5.92 41.85 3.54
N GLU A 180 -5.93 41.34 2.30
CA GLU A 180 -6.95 40.40 1.83
C GLU A 180 -6.39 39.00 1.59
N SER A 181 -7.03 38.01 2.23
CA SER A 181 -6.64 36.62 2.14
C SER A 181 -7.81 35.75 1.70
N ILE A 182 -7.60 34.89 0.71
CA ILE A 182 -8.49 33.76 0.41
C ILE A 182 -8.02 32.56 1.22
N PHE A 183 -8.99 31.83 1.78
CA PHE A 183 -8.74 30.51 2.35
C PHE A 183 -9.21 29.41 1.41
N THR A 184 -8.32 28.47 1.09
CA THR A 184 -8.68 27.31 0.27
C THR A 184 -8.70 26.06 1.14
N TYR A 185 -9.81 25.32 1.08
CA TYR A 185 -10.06 24.09 1.83
C TYR A 185 -10.27 22.91 0.87
N SER A 186 -10.04 21.69 1.36
CA SER A 186 -10.57 20.51 0.68
C SER A 186 -12.09 20.42 0.91
N SER A 187 -12.86 20.35 -0.18
CA SER A 187 -14.32 20.13 -0.13
C SER A 187 -14.67 18.83 0.62
N ARG A 188 -13.82 17.80 0.52
CA ARG A 188 -13.96 16.55 1.28
C ARG A 188 -13.77 16.76 2.77
N ALA A 189 -12.80 17.59 3.18
CA ALA A 189 -12.56 17.90 4.58
C ALA A 189 -13.73 18.67 5.21
N ILE A 190 -14.30 19.65 4.48
CA ILE A 190 -15.53 20.36 4.91
C ILE A 190 -16.69 19.37 5.10
N LYS A 191 -16.96 18.51 4.11
CA LYS A 191 -18.00 17.47 4.22
C LYS A 191 -17.76 16.53 5.40
N ARG A 192 -16.49 16.17 5.66
CA ARG A 192 -16.10 15.33 6.80
C ARG A 192 -16.36 16.01 8.14
N ALA A 193 -16.01 17.29 8.29
CA ALA A 193 -16.26 18.07 9.50
C ALA A 193 -17.76 18.23 9.78
N ASN A 194 -18.57 18.49 8.75
CA ASN A 194 -20.02 18.53 8.87
C ASN A 194 -20.60 17.19 9.38
N ARG A 195 -20.10 16.06 8.86
CA ARG A 195 -20.53 14.72 9.32
C ARG A 195 -20.11 14.45 10.76
N GLU A 196 -18.89 14.80 11.17
CA GLU A 196 -18.43 14.66 12.56
C GLU A 196 -19.32 15.47 13.53
N GLN A 197 -19.67 16.71 13.15
CA GLN A 197 -20.58 17.54 13.93
C GLN A 197 -21.99 16.95 14.02
N GLN A 198 -22.59 16.52 12.90
CA GLN A 198 -23.90 15.86 12.90
C GLN A 198 -23.92 14.58 13.74
N GLN A 199 -22.83 13.80 13.72
CA GLN A 199 -22.70 12.61 14.56
C GLN A 199 -22.69 12.98 16.05
N SER A 200 -22.00 14.05 16.45
CA SER A 200 -21.97 14.47 17.86
C SER A 200 -23.34 14.86 18.41
N TYR A 201 -24.19 15.51 17.59
CA TYR A 201 -25.57 15.82 17.97
C TYR A 201 -26.42 14.55 18.13
N ARG A 202 -26.21 13.54 17.27
CA ARG A 202 -26.92 12.24 17.40
C ARG A 202 -26.51 11.51 18.69
N VAL A 203 -25.22 11.53 19.03
CA VAL A 203 -24.70 10.94 20.27
C VAL A 203 -25.27 11.67 21.49
N ALA A 204 -25.28 13.01 21.48
CA ALA A 204 -25.85 13.81 22.57
C ALA A 204 -27.36 13.58 22.76
N GLY A 205 -28.10 13.36 21.66
CA GLY A 205 -29.53 13.02 21.68
C GLY A 205 -29.84 11.54 22.02
N GLY A 206 -28.87 10.77 22.54
CA GLY A 206 -29.07 9.39 22.96
C GLY A 206 -29.33 8.38 21.83
N ARG A 207 -29.13 8.76 20.56
CA ARG A 207 -29.37 7.85 19.42
C ARG A 207 -28.21 6.88 19.26
N THR A 208 -28.53 5.60 19.15
CA THR A 208 -27.55 4.54 18.85
C THR A 208 -26.96 4.76 17.46
N VAL A 209 -25.71 5.24 17.39
CA VAL A 209 -24.96 5.35 16.13
C VAL A 209 -24.48 3.94 15.75
N LEU A 210 -25.30 3.20 15.00
CA LEU A 210 -24.94 1.90 14.45
C LEU A 210 -23.78 2.07 13.44
N ASN A 211 -22.68 1.36 13.69
CA ASN A 211 -21.61 0.99 12.76
C ASN A 211 -20.79 2.05 11.99
N ASP A 212 -21.07 3.36 12.10
CA ASP A 212 -20.20 4.38 11.49
C ASP A 212 -19.05 4.78 12.44
N LEU A 213 -17.96 4.00 12.40
CA LEU A 213 -16.73 4.22 13.19
C LEU A 213 -15.77 5.24 12.56
N GLU A 214 -16.22 6.09 11.61
CA GLU A 214 -15.32 7.07 10.95
C GLU A 214 -14.67 8.05 11.96
N PHE A 215 -15.33 8.27 13.10
CA PHE A 215 -14.86 9.13 14.17
C PHE A 215 -15.08 8.47 15.54
N PRO A 216 -14.22 8.76 16.54
CA PRO A 216 -14.51 8.43 17.93
C PRO A 216 -15.88 8.98 18.34
N ARG A 217 -16.69 8.18 19.03
CA ARG A 217 -17.96 8.64 19.59
C ARG A 217 -17.69 9.76 20.59
N ARG A 218 -18.12 10.97 20.26
CA ARG A 218 -18.03 12.16 21.11
C ARG A 218 -19.39 12.81 21.19
N ASN A 219 -19.77 13.26 22.38
CA ASN A 219 -20.87 14.23 22.50
C ASN A 219 -20.41 15.61 22.00
N VAL A 220 -21.31 16.60 22.03
CA VAL A 220 -21.02 17.95 21.54
C VAL A 220 -19.90 18.63 22.34
N GLU A 221 -19.89 18.46 23.66
CA GLU A 221 -18.89 19.06 24.55
C GLU A 221 -17.48 18.52 24.26
N GLN A 222 -17.34 17.19 24.22
CA GLN A 222 -16.11 16.50 23.88
C GLN A 222 -15.62 16.86 22.47
N LEU A 223 -16.52 17.08 21.53
CA LEU A 223 -16.17 17.53 20.19
C LEU A 223 -15.65 18.98 20.20
N ASN A 224 -16.25 19.88 20.99
CA ASN A 224 -15.80 21.26 21.12
C ASN A 224 -14.41 21.37 21.79
N GLU A 225 -14.13 20.53 22.79
CA GLU A 225 -12.79 20.42 23.39
C GLU A 225 -11.75 19.98 22.35
N GLU A 226 -12.08 18.96 21.55
CA GLU A 226 -11.24 18.46 20.47
C GLU A 226 -11.03 19.55 19.40
N TYR A 227 -12.07 20.29 19.02
CA TYR A 227 -11.97 21.43 18.11
C TYR A 227 -11.02 22.51 18.62
N SER A 228 -11.04 22.78 19.92
CA SER A 228 -10.12 23.74 20.54
C SER A 228 -8.67 23.27 20.46
N LYS A 229 -8.42 21.96 20.67
CA LYS A 229 -7.09 21.36 20.47
C LYS A 229 -6.63 21.46 19.02
N ARG A 230 -7.49 21.11 18.07
CA ARG A 230 -7.18 21.19 16.63
C ARG A 230 -6.95 22.63 16.17
N ALA A 231 -7.70 23.60 16.70
CA ALA A 231 -7.54 25.01 16.37
C ALA A 231 -6.15 25.53 16.80
N ARG A 232 -5.67 25.14 17.98
CA ARG A 232 -4.30 25.45 18.45
C ARG A 232 -3.23 24.75 17.62
N ALA A 233 -3.48 23.53 17.17
CA ALA A 233 -2.54 22.77 16.36
C ALA A 233 -2.46 23.25 14.90
N ARG A 234 -3.54 23.85 14.35
CA ARG A 234 -3.63 24.23 12.94
C ARG A 234 -2.47 25.12 12.47
N PRO A 235 -2.07 26.22 13.16
CA PRO A 235 -0.94 27.03 12.72
C PRO A 235 0.37 26.24 12.62
N VAL A 236 0.63 25.34 13.56
CA VAL A 236 1.81 24.45 13.55
C VAL A 236 1.75 23.52 12.34
N LEU A 237 0.58 22.90 12.08
CA LEU A 237 0.38 22.05 10.90
C LEU A 237 0.57 22.82 9.59
N CYS A 238 -0.01 24.02 9.48
CA CYS A 238 0.13 24.86 8.28
C CYS A 238 1.59 25.28 8.06
N GLY A 239 2.30 25.70 9.11
CA GLY A 239 3.72 26.04 9.05
C GLY A 239 4.56 24.84 8.62
N HIS A 240 4.33 23.68 9.24
CA HIS A 240 5.02 22.43 8.90
C HIS A 240 4.76 21.99 7.45
N GLY A 241 3.52 22.14 6.97
CA GLY A 241 3.16 21.84 5.59
C GLY A 241 3.99 22.66 4.60
N LEU A 242 4.19 23.95 4.87
CA LEU A 242 5.03 24.82 4.03
C LEU A 242 6.51 24.41 4.08
N GLU A 243 7.02 23.99 5.24
CA GLU A 243 8.39 23.49 5.37
C GLU A 243 8.60 22.21 4.55
N VAL A 244 7.66 21.26 4.62
CA VAL A 244 7.69 20.04 3.82
C VAL A 244 7.60 20.35 2.33
N GLU A 245 6.75 21.27 1.91
CA GLU A 245 6.64 21.69 0.50
C GLU A 245 7.95 22.31 -0.01
N ARG A 246 8.63 23.12 0.82
CA ARG A 246 9.96 23.67 0.50
C ARG A 246 11.02 22.59 0.40
N TRP A 247 11.02 21.61 1.31
CA TRP A 247 11.93 20.46 1.30
C TRP A 247 11.70 19.53 0.10
N GLN A 248 10.44 19.32 -0.29
CA GLN A 248 10.05 18.35 -1.31
C GLN A 248 10.66 18.65 -2.69
N LYS A 249 10.76 19.93 -3.06
CA LYS A 249 11.28 20.34 -4.38
C LYS A 249 12.73 19.90 -4.60
N PRO A 250 13.72 20.27 -3.75
CA PRO A 250 15.10 19.79 -3.90
C PRO A 250 15.21 18.26 -3.74
N TYR A 251 14.42 17.64 -2.85
CA TYR A 251 14.37 16.18 -2.74
C TYR A 251 13.97 15.50 -4.06
N LEU A 252 12.91 15.97 -4.72
CA LEU A 252 12.48 15.40 -6.00
C LEU A 252 13.50 15.62 -7.12
N GLN A 253 14.21 16.74 -7.12
CA GLN A 253 15.30 17.02 -8.06
C GLN A 253 16.44 16.03 -7.88
N GLU A 254 16.91 15.85 -6.65
CA GLU A 254 17.98 14.89 -6.32
C GLU A 254 17.54 13.45 -6.61
N ARG A 255 16.32 13.07 -6.23
CA ARG A 255 15.74 11.74 -6.51
C ARG A 255 15.75 11.43 -8.00
N ASN A 256 15.41 12.39 -8.85
CA ASN A 256 15.44 12.21 -10.30
C ASN A 256 16.88 12.06 -10.82
N ALA A 257 17.82 12.85 -10.32
CA ALA A 257 19.23 12.73 -10.68
C ALA A 257 19.80 11.35 -10.30
N ILE A 258 19.54 10.88 -9.08
CA ILE A 258 19.91 9.54 -8.61
C ILE A 258 19.26 8.45 -9.47
N ALA A 259 17.97 8.58 -9.79
CA ALA A 259 17.26 7.62 -10.65
C ALA A 259 17.88 7.53 -12.05
N GLU A 260 18.34 8.64 -12.62
CA GLU A 260 19.07 8.63 -13.89
C GLU A 260 20.41 7.91 -13.80
N VAL A 261 21.19 8.17 -12.75
CA VAL A 261 22.48 7.49 -12.51
C VAL A 261 22.27 5.98 -12.31
N ASN A 262 21.33 5.60 -11.45
CA ASN A 262 20.97 4.20 -11.20
C ASN A 262 20.49 3.52 -12.50
N SER A 263 19.69 4.20 -13.31
CA SER A 263 19.22 3.68 -14.61
C SER A 263 20.36 3.44 -15.60
N LYS A 264 21.34 4.36 -15.66
CA LYS A 264 22.56 4.19 -16.48
C LYS A 264 23.39 3.00 -15.99
N TYR A 265 23.55 2.84 -14.68
CA TYR A 265 24.28 1.71 -14.11
C TYR A 265 23.60 0.36 -14.42
N ILE A 266 22.28 0.27 -14.26
CA ILE A 266 21.54 -0.95 -14.58
C ILE A 266 21.62 -1.26 -16.08
N LYS A 267 21.61 -0.25 -16.96
CA LYS A 267 21.82 -0.44 -18.41
C LYS A 267 23.17 -1.11 -18.69
N LEU A 268 24.24 -0.68 -18.02
CA LEU A 268 25.56 -1.30 -18.14
C LEU A 268 25.51 -2.77 -17.70
N LEU A 269 24.92 -3.07 -16.54
CA LEU A 269 24.77 -4.44 -16.06
C LEU A 269 23.96 -5.31 -17.03
N CYS A 270 22.91 -4.76 -17.62
CA CYS A 270 22.11 -5.45 -18.63
C CYS A 270 22.91 -5.79 -19.90
N GLN A 271 23.85 -4.93 -20.31
CA GLN A 271 24.74 -5.20 -21.43
C GLN A 271 25.67 -6.39 -21.12
N VAL A 272 26.27 -6.40 -19.92
CA VAL A 272 27.13 -7.51 -19.45
C VAL A 272 26.38 -8.83 -19.39
N GLU A 273 25.12 -8.81 -18.94
CA GLU A 273 24.27 -10.00 -18.83
C GLU A 273 23.60 -10.41 -20.15
N HIS A 274 23.77 -9.62 -21.22
CA HIS A 274 23.05 -9.75 -22.48
C HIS A 274 21.52 -9.82 -22.28
N LYS A 275 20.97 -8.99 -21.39
CA LYS A 275 19.52 -8.89 -21.10
C LYS A 275 18.94 -7.54 -21.51
N LYS A 276 17.64 -7.52 -21.82
CA LYS A 276 16.93 -6.27 -22.09
C LYS A 276 16.63 -5.55 -20.76
N LEU A 277 16.96 -4.26 -20.69
CA LEU A 277 16.67 -3.40 -19.52
C LEU A 277 15.23 -3.52 -19.04
N GLN A 278 14.26 -3.43 -19.96
CA GLN A 278 12.84 -3.49 -19.61
C GLN A 278 12.46 -4.83 -18.94
N GLY A 279 13.12 -5.93 -19.30
CA GLY A 279 12.90 -7.23 -18.65
C GLY A 279 13.39 -7.22 -17.20
N ILE A 280 14.62 -6.74 -16.99
CA ILE A 280 15.22 -6.62 -15.65
C ILE A 280 14.42 -5.66 -14.76
N MET A 281 14.03 -4.49 -15.27
CA MET A 281 13.25 -3.50 -14.51
C MET A 281 11.83 -3.96 -14.15
N ARG A 282 11.30 -4.97 -14.85
CA ARG A 282 10.00 -5.58 -14.52
C ARG A 282 10.11 -6.68 -13.46
N CYS A 283 11.31 -7.14 -13.14
CA CYS A 283 11.52 -8.13 -12.09
C CYS A 283 11.16 -7.49 -10.73
N PRO A 284 10.29 -8.12 -9.91
CA PRO A 284 9.84 -7.55 -8.64
C PRO A 284 10.97 -7.13 -7.71
N THR A 285 12.04 -7.91 -7.62
CA THR A 285 13.19 -7.60 -6.75
C THR A 285 13.92 -6.36 -7.25
N MET A 286 14.20 -6.28 -8.56
CA MET A 286 14.86 -5.11 -9.16
C MET A 286 14.00 -3.84 -9.05
N ALA A 287 12.69 -3.93 -9.29
CA ALA A 287 11.78 -2.80 -9.17
C ALA A 287 11.76 -2.25 -7.73
N LYS A 288 11.72 -3.13 -6.73
CA LYS A 288 11.79 -2.73 -5.31
C LYS A 288 13.13 -2.10 -4.96
N LEU A 289 14.25 -2.69 -5.38
CA LEU A 289 15.59 -2.14 -5.16
C LEU A 289 15.71 -0.75 -5.79
N PHE A 290 15.31 -0.62 -7.06
CA PHE A 290 15.37 0.66 -7.76
C PHE A 290 14.54 1.75 -7.05
N ASN A 291 13.32 1.42 -6.63
CA ASN A 291 12.47 2.36 -5.92
C ASN A 291 13.03 2.73 -4.55
N ALA A 292 13.57 1.75 -3.79
CA ALA A 292 14.15 1.99 -2.47
C ALA A 292 15.40 2.88 -2.56
N PHE A 293 16.36 2.54 -3.41
CA PHE A 293 17.59 3.31 -3.57
C PHE A 293 17.31 4.74 -4.07
N ASN A 294 16.37 4.92 -5.01
CA ASN A 294 16.01 6.27 -5.45
C ASN A 294 15.32 7.07 -4.33
N ARG A 295 14.39 6.45 -3.58
CA ARG A 295 13.70 7.07 -2.44
C ARG A 295 14.70 7.54 -1.37
N ASP A 296 15.75 6.76 -1.15
CA ASP A 296 16.74 7.00 -0.10
C ASP A 296 17.93 7.83 -0.60
N LEU A 297 17.87 8.33 -1.85
CA LEU A 297 18.93 9.10 -2.52
C LEU A 297 20.28 8.34 -2.55
N GLU A 298 20.21 7.04 -2.79
CA GLU A 298 21.35 6.13 -2.82
C GLU A 298 21.66 5.58 -4.21
N LEU A 299 22.94 5.30 -4.44
CA LEU A 299 23.41 4.66 -5.65
C LEU A 299 23.38 3.14 -5.52
N ILE A 300 22.84 2.46 -6.52
CA ILE A 300 22.94 1.02 -6.64
C ILE A 300 24.39 0.67 -6.97
N THR A 301 25.03 -0.07 -6.08
CA THR A 301 26.42 -0.49 -6.24
C THR A 301 26.54 -1.90 -6.85
N PHE A 302 27.77 -2.28 -7.23
CA PHE A 302 28.05 -3.65 -7.67
C PHE A 302 27.73 -4.68 -6.61
N THR A 303 28.00 -4.39 -5.33
CA THR A 303 27.71 -5.30 -4.21
C THR A 303 26.21 -5.57 -4.10
N VAL A 304 25.39 -4.51 -4.19
CA VAL A 304 23.91 -4.64 -4.16
C VAL A 304 23.42 -5.48 -5.32
N TRP A 305 23.93 -5.23 -6.53
CA TRP A 305 23.63 -6.05 -7.70
C TRP A 305 24.03 -7.52 -7.48
N ALA A 306 25.27 -7.78 -7.09
CA ALA A 306 25.81 -9.13 -6.93
C ALA A 306 25.00 -9.97 -5.92
N GLN A 307 24.60 -9.37 -4.81
CA GLN A 307 23.77 -10.01 -3.78
C GLN A 307 22.37 -10.41 -4.30
N ASN A 308 21.78 -9.62 -5.19
CA ASN A 308 20.42 -9.81 -5.69
C ASN A 308 20.34 -10.44 -7.09
N ARG A 309 21.47 -10.54 -7.78
CA ARG A 309 21.59 -10.96 -9.18
C ARG A 309 20.88 -12.27 -9.46
N ASN A 310 21.14 -13.31 -8.68
CA ASN A 310 20.58 -14.64 -8.92
C ASN A 310 19.05 -14.66 -8.78
N ILE A 311 18.50 -13.89 -7.83
CA ILE A 311 17.05 -13.74 -7.62
C ILE A 311 16.44 -13.05 -8.84
N ILE A 312 17.01 -11.91 -9.25
CA ILE A 312 16.55 -11.12 -10.40
C ILE A 312 16.59 -11.95 -11.69
N LEU A 313 17.68 -12.66 -11.95
CA LEU A 313 17.81 -13.49 -13.14
C LEU A 313 16.85 -14.68 -13.14
N THR A 314 16.51 -15.21 -11.96
CA THR A 314 15.50 -16.26 -11.81
C THR A 314 14.11 -15.71 -12.10
N GLU A 315 13.75 -14.56 -11.51
CA GLU A 315 12.49 -13.85 -11.81
C GLU A 315 12.36 -13.56 -13.31
N LEU A 316 13.44 -13.10 -13.95
CA LEU A 316 13.45 -12.82 -15.39
C LEU A 316 13.18 -14.07 -16.23
N LYS A 317 13.80 -15.21 -15.91
CA LYS A 317 13.57 -16.48 -16.60
C LYS A 317 12.11 -16.91 -16.49
N VAL A 318 11.53 -16.80 -15.29
CA VAL A 318 10.13 -17.11 -15.01
C VAL A 318 9.20 -16.22 -15.86
N MET A 319 9.48 -14.92 -15.92
CA MET A 319 8.68 -13.97 -16.69
C MET A 319 8.80 -14.15 -18.21
N THR A 320 9.99 -14.54 -18.71
CA THR A 320 10.25 -14.64 -20.15
C THR A 320 9.76 -15.95 -20.75
N HIS A 321 9.94 -17.07 -20.05
CA HIS A 321 9.59 -18.38 -20.59
C HIS A 321 8.21 -18.88 -20.14
N GLY A 322 7.54 -18.15 -19.25
CA GLY A 322 6.33 -18.65 -18.58
C GLY A 322 6.59 -19.95 -17.80
N ILE A 323 7.86 -20.34 -17.63
CA ILE A 323 8.29 -21.45 -16.78
C ILE A 323 8.23 -20.89 -15.37
N LEU A 324 7.03 -20.93 -14.82
CA LEU A 324 6.88 -20.68 -13.40
C LEU A 324 7.54 -21.84 -12.68
N PRO A 325 8.18 -21.59 -11.52
CA PRO A 325 8.44 -22.65 -10.58
C PRO A 325 7.11 -23.40 -10.38
N ALA A 326 7.13 -24.73 -10.45
CA ALA A 326 5.94 -25.54 -10.24
C ALA A 326 5.17 -24.99 -9.03
N GLY A 327 3.97 -24.44 -9.28
CA GLY A 327 3.14 -23.80 -8.24
C GLY A 327 2.90 -22.28 -8.36
N THR A 328 3.47 -21.57 -9.33
CA THR A 328 3.09 -20.17 -9.59
C THR A 328 2.37 -20.08 -10.93
N LEU A 329 1.26 -19.36 -11.08
CA LEU A 329 0.50 -19.25 -12.36
C LEU A 329 0.79 -17.90 -13.03
N ALA A 330 1.19 -17.91 -14.30
CA ALA A 330 1.52 -16.71 -15.08
C ALA A 330 0.28 -15.82 -15.25
N ARG A 331 0.47 -14.51 -15.01
CA ARG A 331 -0.48 -13.47 -15.41
C ARG A 331 -0.07 -12.94 -16.79
N HIS A 332 -0.89 -13.20 -17.80
CA HIS A 332 -0.79 -12.53 -19.10
C HIS A 332 -2.12 -11.80 -19.35
N ASN A 333 -2.12 -10.46 -19.34
CA ASN A 333 -3.31 -9.62 -19.54
C ASN A 333 -4.52 -10.02 -18.66
N ASP A 334 -4.33 -10.03 -17.34
CA ASP A 334 -5.34 -10.46 -16.34
C ASP A 334 -5.90 -11.88 -16.52
N LYS A 335 -5.28 -12.69 -17.39
CA LYS A 335 -5.61 -14.10 -17.58
C LYS A 335 -4.54 -14.98 -16.96
N ILE A 336 -4.98 -16.02 -16.27
CA ILE A 336 -4.18 -17.07 -15.66
C ILE A 336 -4.52 -18.41 -16.34
N ARG A 337 -3.53 -19.30 -16.46
CA ARG A 337 -3.77 -20.66 -16.98
C ARG A 337 -4.53 -21.46 -15.92
N CYS A 338 -5.54 -22.21 -16.33
CA CYS A 338 -6.24 -23.13 -15.43
C CYS A 338 -5.29 -24.27 -15.01
N SER A 339 -5.31 -24.67 -13.74
CA SER A 339 -4.53 -25.81 -13.25
C SER A 339 -4.98 -27.15 -13.82
N TYR A 340 -6.26 -27.26 -14.21
CA TYR A 340 -6.89 -28.48 -14.70
C TYR A 340 -7.00 -28.56 -16.23
N CYS A 341 -6.70 -27.47 -16.95
CA CYS A 341 -6.66 -27.50 -18.42
C CYS A 341 -5.74 -26.43 -19.04
N ALA A 342 -5.39 -26.58 -20.31
CA ALA A 342 -4.50 -25.67 -21.00
C ALA A 342 -5.07 -24.27 -21.32
N ARG A 343 -6.31 -23.94 -20.91
CA ARG A 343 -6.96 -22.66 -21.26
C ARG A 343 -6.47 -21.50 -20.39
N LEU A 344 -6.32 -20.33 -21.01
CA LEU A 344 -6.04 -19.05 -20.34
C LEU A 344 -7.35 -18.31 -20.04
N ILE A 345 -7.57 -17.95 -18.77
CA ILE A 345 -8.86 -17.45 -18.28
C ILE A 345 -8.65 -16.24 -17.40
N ALA A 346 -9.51 -15.22 -17.54
CA ALA A 346 -9.44 -14.05 -16.69
C ALA A 346 -9.50 -14.46 -15.20
N VAL A 347 -8.69 -13.84 -14.34
CA VAL A 347 -8.64 -14.16 -12.90
C VAL A 347 -10.03 -14.17 -12.28
N GLN A 348 -10.88 -13.20 -12.67
CA GLN A 348 -12.27 -13.10 -12.18
C GLN A 348 -13.20 -14.23 -12.64
N GLY A 349 -12.88 -14.90 -13.76
CA GLY A 349 -13.66 -15.98 -14.35
C GLY A 349 -13.13 -17.38 -14.06
N MET A 350 -12.01 -17.51 -13.31
CA MET A 350 -11.38 -18.82 -13.05
C MET A 350 -12.31 -19.75 -12.25
N ALA A 351 -12.96 -19.21 -11.21
CA ALA A 351 -13.90 -19.99 -10.40
C ALA A 351 -15.08 -20.52 -11.23
N ASP A 352 -15.67 -19.67 -12.08
CA ASP A 352 -16.79 -20.07 -12.95
C ASP A 352 -16.35 -21.11 -13.97
N HIS A 353 -15.14 -20.96 -14.52
CA HIS A 353 -14.57 -21.96 -15.41
C HIS A 353 -14.39 -23.33 -14.74
N VAL A 354 -13.83 -23.37 -13.52
CA VAL A 354 -13.61 -24.63 -12.81
C VAL A 354 -14.94 -25.32 -12.51
N VAL A 355 -15.93 -24.58 -12.00
CA VAL A 355 -17.29 -25.11 -11.79
C VAL A 355 -17.91 -25.66 -13.09
N ASP A 356 -17.75 -24.97 -14.21
CA ASP A 356 -18.40 -25.34 -15.47
C ASP A 356 -17.69 -26.46 -16.24
N LYS A 357 -16.35 -26.51 -16.20
CA LYS A 357 -15.53 -27.40 -17.04
C LYS A 357 -14.84 -28.52 -16.28
N HIS A 358 -14.68 -28.39 -14.97
CA HIS A 358 -13.99 -29.33 -14.09
C HIS A 358 -14.91 -29.73 -12.94
N ARG A 359 -16.00 -30.44 -13.28
CA ARG A 359 -17.12 -30.74 -12.36
C ARG A 359 -16.73 -31.48 -11.07
N ASN A 360 -15.56 -32.13 -11.06
CA ASN A 360 -15.06 -32.91 -9.93
C ASN A 360 -14.09 -32.12 -9.04
N GLU A 361 -13.70 -30.92 -9.45
CA GLU A 361 -12.72 -30.09 -8.75
C GLU A 361 -13.43 -28.99 -7.95
N SER A 362 -12.98 -28.75 -6.72
CA SER A 362 -13.52 -27.66 -5.91
C SER A 362 -12.97 -26.33 -6.37
N ALA A 363 -13.84 -25.34 -6.55
CA ALA A 363 -13.42 -23.97 -6.82
C ALA A 363 -12.74 -23.33 -5.58
N ASP A 364 -13.06 -23.81 -4.37
CA ASP A 364 -12.52 -23.25 -3.12
C ASP A 364 -11.04 -23.60 -2.92
N ASP A 365 -10.55 -24.65 -3.60
CA ASP A 365 -9.15 -25.07 -3.54
C ASP A 365 -8.24 -24.20 -4.44
N ILE A 366 -8.77 -23.16 -5.09
CA ILE A 366 -8.02 -22.26 -5.97
C ILE A 366 -7.51 -21.05 -5.15
N PRO A 367 -6.18 -20.93 -4.91
CA PRO A 367 -5.60 -19.98 -3.95
C PRO A 367 -5.70 -18.49 -4.32
N PHE A 368 -6.35 -18.13 -5.43
CA PHE A 368 -6.35 -16.78 -6.00
C PHE A 368 -7.73 -16.17 -6.25
N ILE A 369 -8.81 -16.77 -5.71
CA ILE A 369 -10.15 -16.21 -5.83
C ILE A 369 -10.29 -15.07 -4.80
N PRO A 370 -10.48 -13.80 -5.21
CA PRO A 370 -10.85 -12.76 -4.25
C PRO A 370 -12.16 -13.18 -3.59
N ALA A 371 -12.24 -13.08 -2.26
CA ALA A 371 -13.45 -13.35 -1.49
C ALA A 371 -14.63 -12.61 -2.14
N ARG A 372 -15.45 -13.33 -2.89
CA ARG A 372 -16.68 -12.81 -3.47
C ARG A 372 -17.80 -13.46 -2.69
N GLU A 373 -18.55 -12.60 -2.00
CA GLU A 373 -19.78 -12.96 -1.33
C GLU A 373 -20.73 -13.62 -2.35
N GLU A 374 -21.35 -14.73 -1.95
CA GLU A 374 -22.51 -15.38 -2.58
C GLU A 374 -22.31 -16.24 -3.84
N LYS A 375 -21.53 -17.33 -3.74
CA LYS A 375 -21.63 -18.46 -4.70
C LYS A 375 -22.28 -19.73 -4.16
N HIS A 376 -22.68 -19.73 -2.89
CA HIS A 376 -23.45 -20.82 -2.27
C HIS A 376 -24.95 -20.56 -2.32
N CYS A 377 -25.74 -21.63 -2.33
CA CYS A 377 -27.18 -21.53 -2.27
C CYS A 377 -27.65 -21.35 -0.82
N PRO A 378 -28.32 -20.23 -0.46
CA PRO A 378 -28.82 -20.03 0.90
C PRO A 378 -29.93 -21.02 1.28
N LEU A 379 -30.60 -21.64 0.28
CA LEU A 379 -31.61 -22.68 0.49
C LEU A 379 -30.99 -24.07 0.74
N CYS A 380 -29.67 -24.21 0.68
CA CYS A 380 -28.95 -25.47 0.90
C CYS A 380 -27.70 -25.22 1.75
N PRO A 381 -27.84 -24.86 3.03
CA PRO A 381 -26.71 -24.46 3.89
C PRO A 381 -25.67 -25.58 4.08
N GLU A 382 -26.06 -26.85 3.94
CA GLU A 382 -25.13 -27.99 4.01
C GLU A 382 -24.40 -28.28 2.70
N SER A 383 -24.81 -27.65 1.59
CA SER A 383 -24.18 -27.87 0.29
C SER A 383 -22.87 -27.09 0.19
N LYS A 384 -21.76 -27.82 0.17
CA LYS A 384 -20.43 -27.28 -0.17
C LYS A 384 -20.28 -26.93 -1.65
N ARG A 385 -21.32 -27.14 -2.47
CA ARG A 385 -21.26 -26.90 -3.91
C ARG A 385 -21.28 -25.40 -4.22
N VAL A 386 -20.26 -24.97 -4.95
CA VAL A 386 -20.15 -23.62 -5.51
C VAL A 386 -20.80 -23.59 -6.90
N TYR A 387 -21.59 -22.57 -7.18
CA TYR A 387 -22.29 -22.43 -8.47
C TYR A 387 -21.78 -21.23 -9.26
N SER A 388 -21.78 -21.34 -10.60
CA SER A 388 -21.74 -20.16 -11.46
C SER A 388 -23.02 -19.33 -11.27
N LYS A 389 -23.01 -18.03 -11.61
CA LYS A 389 -24.19 -17.15 -11.41
C LYS A 389 -25.46 -17.71 -12.07
N ARG A 390 -25.31 -18.30 -13.27
CA ARG A 390 -26.42 -18.96 -13.98
C ARG A 390 -26.81 -20.27 -13.29
N GLY A 391 -25.85 -21.12 -12.95
CA GLY A 391 -26.11 -22.39 -12.26
C GLY A 391 -26.78 -22.20 -10.89
N LEU A 392 -26.47 -21.12 -10.17
CA LEU A 392 -27.09 -20.81 -8.88
C LEU A 392 -28.57 -20.44 -9.06
N LYS A 393 -28.88 -19.65 -10.09
CA LYS A 393 -30.26 -19.27 -10.43
C LYS A 393 -31.08 -20.50 -10.81
N ASP A 394 -30.55 -21.36 -11.67
CA ASP A 394 -31.22 -22.59 -12.12
C ASP A 394 -31.43 -23.56 -10.95
N HIS A 395 -30.44 -23.70 -10.07
CA HIS A 395 -30.55 -24.52 -8.87
C HIS A 395 -31.60 -24.00 -7.89
N ARG A 396 -31.63 -22.69 -7.62
CA ARG A 396 -32.65 -22.07 -6.75
C ARG A 396 -34.06 -22.28 -7.31
N LEU A 397 -34.22 -22.10 -8.62
CA LEU A 397 -35.50 -22.34 -9.29
C LEU A 397 -35.94 -23.81 -9.13
N GLY A 398 -35.03 -24.76 -9.37
CA GLY A 398 -35.30 -26.19 -9.19
C GLY A 398 -35.69 -26.56 -7.75
N LYS A 399 -35.03 -25.96 -6.75
CA LYS A 399 -35.37 -26.17 -5.32
C LYS A 399 -36.74 -25.62 -4.97
N LEU A 400 -37.08 -24.43 -5.44
CA LEU A 400 -38.41 -23.84 -5.23
C LEU A 400 -39.50 -24.67 -5.91
N THR A 401 -39.27 -25.15 -7.14
CA THR A 401 -40.21 -26.03 -7.85
C THR A 401 -40.39 -27.37 -7.14
N ALA A 402 -39.32 -27.95 -6.58
CA ALA A 402 -39.39 -29.20 -5.81
C ALA A 402 -40.17 -29.03 -4.51
N GLN A 403 -39.95 -27.92 -3.78
CA GLN A 403 -40.72 -27.59 -2.58
C GLN A 403 -42.21 -27.44 -2.88
N LEU A 404 -42.57 -26.75 -3.97
CA LEU A 404 -43.96 -26.60 -4.39
C LEU A 404 -44.63 -27.92 -4.81
N ARG A 405 -43.85 -28.90 -5.30
CA ARG A 405 -44.37 -30.23 -5.66
C ARG A 405 -44.50 -31.18 -4.47
N GLY A 406 -43.74 -30.97 -3.40
CA GLY A 406 -43.81 -31.75 -2.16
C GLY A 406 -44.89 -31.30 -1.18
N ILE A 407 -45.67 -30.26 -1.50
CA ILE A 407 -46.80 -29.73 -0.70
C ILE A 407 -48.14 -30.30 -1.23
N LYS A 408 -48.12 -31.40 -2.00
CA LYS A 408 -49.33 -32.09 -2.45
C LYS A 408 -49.66 -33.30 -1.61
#